data_AF-A0ABD5YAE7-F1
#
_entry.id   AF-A0ABD5YAE7-F1
#
_cell.length_a   1.000
_cell.length_b   1.000
_cell.length_c   1.000
_cell.angle_alpha   90.00
_cell.angle_beta   90.00
_cell.angle_gamma   90.00
#
_symmetry.space_group_name_H-M   'P 1'
#
loop_
_entity.id
_entity.type
_entity.pdbx_description
1 polymer ?
#
loop_
_entity_poly.entity_id
_entity_poly.type
_entity_poly.pdbx_seq_one_letter_code
_entity_poly.pdbx_strand_id
1 'polypeptide(L)'
;MSEADRRLSEESEQRFLDLYAHLLVYVNDRFDVIEEIETVADLEQHYTDELLPLRNTLYNESTTDLIEDFVEQNPADLSEADLEQVAAWTDFITGEFVVVRYREDDAIFLDWTEPPKTYAVRPARLPFADLWDESALPVPVSSVALLPFEDQIVYDGWIGIKNIIFGGSLSTDIDDEYEEAKHRFGIIDSLPAPEEDEKTDAEELRFYMKNKRNRERYASEIEHLREKSDELERIYHQEMGKARARSLGRELRELGLNEAYVAIYDDRIITSALRIRGSQATRRDYARWEG
;
A
#
# COMPACT_ATOMS: atom_id res chain seq x y z
N MET A 1 -21.26 2.37 12.39
CA MET A 1 -21.56 2.27 10.96
C MET A 1 -21.84 0.81 10.66
N SER A 2 -22.76 0.56 9.75
CA SER A 2 -23.16 -0.80 9.39
C SER A 2 -22.01 -1.44 8.61
N GLU A 3 -21.83 -2.75 8.74
CA GLU A 3 -20.86 -3.53 7.95
C GLU A 3 -21.10 -3.36 6.43
N ALA A 4 -22.34 -3.00 6.05
CA ALA A 4 -22.75 -2.67 4.69
C ALA A 4 -22.17 -1.35 4.11
N ASP A 5 -21.59 -0.47 4.94
CA ASP A 5 -21.03 0.82 4.50
C ASP A 5 -19.61 0.68 3.90
N ARG A 6 -19.03 -0.53 3.89
CA ARG A 6 -17.63 -0.78 3.49
C ARG A 6 -17.45 -1.35 2.07
N ARG A 7 -18.45 -1.19 1.22
CA ARG A 7 -18.48 -1.67 -0.18
C ARG A 7 -18.98 -0.58 -1.10
N LEU A 8 -19.00 -0.84 -2.41
CA LEU A 8 -19.68 0.04 -3.36
C LEU A 8 -21.16 0.24 -2.97
N SER A 9 -21.73 1.37 -3.43
CA SER A 9 -23.17 1.57 -3.36
C SER A 9 -23.90 0.45 -4.13
N GLU A 10 -25.14 0.12 -3.77
CA GLU A 10 -25.87 -0.94 -4.49
C GLU A 10 -26.01 -0.66 -6.00
N GLU A 11 -26.16 0.61 -6.37
CA GLU A 11 -26.22 1.06 -7.77
C GLU A 11 -24.85 0.87 -8.47
N SER A 12 -23.78 1.33 -7.84
CA SER A 12 -22.40 1.18 -8.33
C SER A 12 -21.99 -0.30 -8.43
N GLU A 13 -22.35 -1.13 -7.46
CA GLU A 13 -22.12 -2.57 -7.48
C GLU A 13 -22.85 -3.22 -8.66
N GLN A 14 -24.15 -2.95 -8.81
CA GLN A 14 -24.93 -3.53 -9.90
C GLN A 14 -24.38 -3.11 -11.26
N ARG A 15 -24.02 -1.84 -11.41
CA ARG A 15 -23.40 -1.31 -12.63
C ARG A 15 -22.06 -1.99 -12.92
N PHE A 16 -21.18 -2.11 -11.92
CA PHE A 16 -19.90 -2.81 -12.10
C PHE A 16 -20.10 -4.26 -12.57
N LEU A 17 -20.99 -5.01 -11.89
CA LEU A 17 -21.25 -6.41 -12.20
C LEU A 17 -21.87 -6.60 -13.59
N ASP A 18 -22.79 -5.72 -13.99
CA ASP A 18 -23.44 -5.74 -15.30
C ASP A 18 -22.44 -5.51 -16.44
N LEU A 19 -21.61 -4.46 -16.33
CA LEU A 19 -20.57 -4.15 -17.31
C LEU A 19 -19.55 -5.29 -17.42
N TYR A 20 -19.15 -5.86 -16.27
CA TYR A 20 -18.16 -6.94 -16.26
C TYR A 20 -18.74 -8.23 -16.85
N ALA A 21 -20.01 -8.52 -16.58
CA ALA A 21 -20.71 -9.65 -17.19
C ALA A 21 -20.80 -9.52 -18.72
N HIS A 22 -21.12 -8.33 -19.23
CA HIS A 22 -21.13 -8.08 -20.68
C HIS A 22 -19.76 -8.30 -21.33
N LEU A 23 -18.67 -7.87 -20.67
CA LEU A 23 -17.31 -8.14 -21.14
C LEU A 23 -17.00 -9.65 -21.14
N LEU A 24 -17.40 -10.39 -20.11
CA LEU A 24 -17.20 -11.85 -20.07
C LEU A 24 -18.00 -12.59 -21.15
N VAL A 25 -19.24 -12.17 -21.44
CA VAL A 25 -20.02 -12.71 -22.56
C VAL A 25 -19.32 -12.47 -23.89
N TYR A 26 -18.78 -11.25 -24.09
CA TYR A 26 -18.02 -10.93 -25.30
C TYR A 26 -16.77 -11.80 -25.45
N VAL A 27 -16.03 -12.03 -24.36
CA VAL A 27 -14.91 -12.97 -24.34
C VAL A 27 -15.38 -14.38 -24.70
N ASN A 28 -16.54 -14.82 -24.19
CA ASN A 28 -17.06 -16.13 -24.55
C ASN A 28 -17.43 -16.24 -26.03
N ASP A 29 -18.16 -15.25 -26.59
CA ASP A 29 -18.53 -15.21 -28.01
C ASP A 29 -17.29 -15.26 -28.92
N ARG A 30 -16.21 -14.60 -28.49
CA ARG A 30 -14.97 -14.53 -29.27
C ARG A 30 -14.17 -15.83 -29.27
N PHE A 31 -14.20 -16.59 -28.17
CA PHE A 31 -13.28 -17.71 -27.94
C PHE A 31 -13.96 -19.06 -27.70
N ASP A 32 -15.28 -19.10 -27.60
CA ASP A 32 -16.08 -20.33 -27.37
C ASP A 32 -15.53 -21.12 -26.17
N VAL A 33 -15.46 -20.45 -25.01
CA VAL A 33 -14.81 -20.99 -23.81
C VAL A 33 -15.74 -21.92 -23.05
N ILE A 34 -17.01 -21.54 -22.92
CA ILE A 34 -18.07 -22.28 -22.24
C ILE A 34 -19.30 -22.29 -23.15
N GLU A 35 -19.67 -23.47 -23.66
CA GLU A 35 -20.72 -23.63 -24.68
C GLU A 35 -22.10 -23.16 -24.19
N GLU A 36 -22.37 -23.22 -22.88
CA GLU A 36 -23.67 -22.90 -22.30
C GLU A 36 -23.95 -21.39 -22.10
N ILE A 37 -22.96 -20.51 -22.35
CA ILE A 37 -23.08 -19.08 -22.06
C ILE A 37 -23.19 -18.28 -23.36
N GLU A 38 -24.38 -17.74 -23.65
CA GLU A 38 -24.58 -16.81 -24.79
C GLU A 38 -24.93 -15.40 -24.30
N THR A 39 -25.45 -15.28 -23.08
CA THR A 39 -25.97 -14.03 -22.53
C THR A 39 -25.55 -13.80 -21.09
N VAL A 40 -25.74 -12.58 -20.59
CA VAL A 40 -25.52 -12.24 -19.17
C VAL A 40 -26.42 -13.09 -18.25
N ALA A 41 -27.65 -13.38 -18.68
CA ALA A 41 -28.56 -14.22 -17.92
C ALA A 41 -28.08 -15.69 -17.80
N ASP A 42 -27.26 -16.15 -18.74
CA ASP A 42 -26.63 -17.48 -18.64
C ASP A 42 -25.48 -17.44 -17.64
N LEU A 43 -24.65 -16.38 -17.63
CA LEU A 43 -23.60 -16.20 -16.62
C LEU A 43 -24.16 -16.24 -15.19
N GLU A 44 -25.30 -15.60 -14.94
CA GLU A 44 -25.94 -15.57 -13.61
C GLU A 44 -26.38 -16.95 -13.10
N GLN A 45 -26.49 -17.94 -13.98
CA GLN A 45 -26.86 -19.32 -13.61
C GLN A 45 -25.65 -20.16 -13.17
N HIS A 46 -24.43 -19.66 -13.38
CA HIS A 46 -23.19 -20.35 -13.06
C HIS A 46 -22.59 -19.89 -11.73
N TYR A 47 -21.88 -20.81 -11.08
CA TYR A 47 -21.06 -20.45 -9.93
C TYR A 47 -19.78 -19.73 -10.37
N THR A 48 -19.26 -18.84 -9.52
CA THR A 48 -18.07 -18.02 -9.82
C THR A 48 -16.84 -18.84 -10.22
N ASP A 49 -16.68 -20.06 -9.71
CA ASP A 49 -15.61 -20.98 -10.06
C ASP A 49 -15.78 -21.61 -11.45
N GLU A 50 -17.02 -21.85 -11.90
CA GLU A 50 -17.33 -22.33 -13.26
C GLU A 50 -16.97 -21.28 -14.32
N LEU A 51 -17.03 -20.00 -13.97
CA LEU A 51 -16.69 -18.87 -14.84
C LEU A 51 -15.18 -18.55 -14.89
N LEU A 52 -14.36 -19.22 -14.08
CA LEU A 52 -12.91 -18.99 -14.03
C LEU A 52 -12.20 -19.15 -15.39
N PRO A 53 -12.58 -20.10 -16.28
CA PRO A 53 -12.00 -20.18 -17.61
C PRO A 53 -12.20 -18.89 -18.43
N LEU A 54 -13.38 -18.26 -18.37
CA LEU A 54 -13.66 -17.00 -19.07
C LEU A 54 -12.76 -15.89 -18.57
N ARG A 55 -12.65 -15.77 -17.25
CA ARG A 55 -11.76 -14.80 -16.61
C ARG A 55 -10.30 -15.01 -17.04
N ASN A 56 -9.82 -16.24 -17.05
CA ASN A 56 -8.45 -16.54 -17.48
C ASN A 56 -8.24 -16.26 -18.97
N THR A 57 -9.28 -16.43 -19.79
CA THR A 57 -9.25 -16.01 -21.20
C THR A 57 -9.28 -14.49 -21.33
N LEU A 58 -9.96 -13.75 -20.46
CA LEU A 58 -9.94 -12.28 -20.47
C LEU A 58 -8.55 -11.72 -20.15
N TYR A 59 -7.91 -12.19 -19.07
CA TYR A 59 -6.62 -11.67 -18.60
C TYR A 59 -5.42 -12.40 -19.22
N ASN A 60 -4.98 -11.93 -20.39
CA ASN A 60 -3.84 -12.43 -21.16
C ASN A 60 -3.08 -11.27 -21.86
N GLU A 61 -2.13 -11.58 -22.73
CA GLU A 61 -1.32 -10.57 -23.43
C GLU A 61 -2.13 -9.63 -24.35
N SER A 62 -3.32 -10.03 -24.78
CA SER A 62 -4.26 -9.30 -25.65
C SER A 62 -5.46 -8.71 -24.89
N THR A 63 -5.44 -8.63 -23.55
CA THR A 63 -6.56 -8.08 -22.77
C THR A 63 -6.94 -6.67 -23.21
N THR A 64 -5.96 -5.79 -23.42
CA THR A 64 -6.20 -4.41 -23.85
C THR A 64 -6.94 -4.39 -25.20
N ASP A 65 -6.44 -5.13 -26.19
CA ASP A 65 -7.09 -5.23 -27.51
C ASP A 65 -8.53 -5.77 -27.40
N LEU A 66 -8.77 -6.75 -26.52
CA LEU A 66 -10.11 -7.31 -26.30
C LEU A 66 -11.09 -6.29 -25.71
N ILE A 67 -10.62 -5.47 -24.75
CA ILE A 67 -11.45 -4.41 -24.14
C ILE A 67 -11.72 -3.31 -25.17
N GLU A 68 -10.71 -2.88 -25.92
CA GLU A 68 -10.86 -1.87 -26.98
C GLU A 68 -11.83 -2.34 -28.07
N ASP A 69 -11.70 -3.59 -28.53
CA ASP A 69 -12.60 -4.21 -29.51
C ASP A 69 -14.05 -4.28 -28.99
N PHE A 70 -14.25 -4.61 -27.72
CA PHE A 70 -15.57 -4.63 -27.07
C PHE A 70 -16.21 -3.24 -27.07
N VAL A 71 -15.42 -2.22 -26.70
CA VAL A 71 -15.88 -0.82 -26.66
C VAL A 71 -16.22 -0.31 -28.06
N GLU A 72 -15.40 -0.61 -29.07
CA GLU A 72 -15.63 -0.20 -30.45
C GLU A 72 -16.87 -0.86 -31.06
N GLN A 73 -17.06 -2.16 -30.84
CA GLN A 73 -18.18 -2.91 -31.39
C GLN A 73 -19.49 -2.66 -30.65
N ASN A 74 -19.42 -2.34 -29.36
CA ASN A 74 -20.55 -2.15 -28.45
C ASN A 74 -21.65 -3.22 -28.63
N PRO A 75 -21.35 -4.52 -28.51
CA PRO A 75 -22.30 -5.59 -28.79
C PRO A 75 -23.50 -5.61 -27.83
N ALA A 76 -23.35 -5.00 -26.65
CA ALA A 76 -24.38 -4.90 -25.62
C ALA A 76 -25.21 -3.60 -25.70
N ASP A 77 -24.97 -2.74 -26.70
CA ASP A 77 -25.66 -1.45 -26.90
C ASP A 77 -25.61 -0.55 -25.63
N LEU A 78 -24.44 -0.55 -24.98
CA LEU A 78 -24.15 0.21 -23.76
C LEU A 78 -24.15 1.72 -24.02
N SER A 79 -24.40 2.48 -22.96
CA SER A 79 -24.34 3.93 -22.99
C SER A 79 -22.89 4.43 -23.16
N GLU A 80 -22.71 5.66 -23.64
CA GLU A 80 -21.38 6.26 -23.80
C GLU A 80 -20.60 6.33 -22.47
N ALA A 81 -21.29 6.61 -21.36
CA ALA A 81 -20.69 6.66 -20.03
C ALA A 81 -20.26 5.26 -19.53
N ASP A 82 -20.96 4.21 -19.94
CA ASP A 82 -20.61 2.83 -19.62
C ASP A 82 -19.47 2.31 -20.49
N LEU A 83 -19.45 2.68 -21.77
CA LEU A 83 -18.32 2.42 -22.66
C LEU A 83 -17.04 3.10 -22.18
N GLU A 84 -17.12 4.35 -21.72
CA GLU A 84 -15.99 5.06 -21.11
C GLU A 84 -15.49 4.33 -19.86
N GLN A 85 -16.41 3.83 -19.03
CA GLN A 85 -16.06 3.05 -17.84
C GLN A 85 -15.36 1.73 -18.19
N VAL A 86 -15.82 1.00 -19.21
CA VAL A 86 -15.17 -0.24 -19.66
C VAL A 86 -13.83 0.06 -20.36
N ALA A 87 -13.73 1.14 -21.13
CA ALA A 87 -12.46 1.55 -21.76
C ALA A 87 -11.37 1.82 -20.72
N ALA A 88 -11.72 2.42 -19.57
CA ALA A 88 -10.79 2.63 -18.46
C ALA A 88 -10.19 1.33 -17.93
N TRP A 89 -10.87 0.18 -18.08
CA TRP A 89 -10.34 -1.11 -17.65
C TRP A 89 -9.11 -1.58 -18.43
N THR A 90 -8.70 -0.88 -19.49
CA THR A 90 -7.38 -1.09 -20.11
C THR A 90 -6.22 -0.74 -19.17
N ASP A 91 -6.42 0.12 -18.18
CA ASP A 91 -5.44 0.46 -17.13
C ASP A 91 -5.41 -0.54 -15.96
N PHE A 92 -5.98 -1.73 -16.15
CA PHE A 92 -6.01 -2.77 -15.13
C PHE A 92 -4.62 -3.21 -14.66
N ILE A 93 -4.56 -3.73 -13.43
CA ILE A 93 -3.35 -4.35 -12.88
C ILE A 93 -3.70 -5.76 -12.44
N THR A 94 -2.97 -6.76 -12.94
CA THR A 94 -3.05 -8.14 -12.44
C THR A 94 -1.82 -8.49 -11.64
N GLY A 95 -1.98 -9.34 -10.61
CA GLY A 95 -0.83 -9.82 -9.89
C GLY A 95 -1.11 -10.56 -8.60
N GLU A 96 -0.06 -10.61 -7.80
CA GLU A 96 -0.08 -11.08 -6.42
C GLU A 96 0.07 -9.88 -5.50
N PHE A 97 -0.69 -9.90 -4.42
CA PHE A 97 -0.71 -8.81 -3.45
C PHE A 97 -0.68 -9.36 -2.04
N VAL A 98 -0.39 -8.49 -1.10
CA VAL A 98 -0.58 -8.75 0.33
C VAL A 98 -1.63 -7.78 0.85
N VAL A 99 -2.73 -8.29 1.40
CA VAL A 99 -3.69 -7.46 2.12
C VAL A 99 -3.08 -7.14 3.48
N VAL A 100 -2.75 -5.86 3.72
CA VAL A 100 -1.96 -5.45 4.90
C VAL A 100 -2.78 -4.74 5.97
N ARG A 101 -3.91 -4.11 5.61
CA ARG A 101 -4.82 -3.46 6.56
C ARG A 101 -6.18 -3.17 5.94
N TYR A 102 -7.17 -2.93 6.79
CA TYR A 102 -8.46 -2.35 6.40
C TYR A 102 -8.55 -0.88 6.77
N ARG A 103 -9.31 -0.12 5.99
CA ARG A 103 -9.81 1.22 6.33
C ARG A 103 -11.33 1.19 6.45
N GLU A 104 -11.92 2.36 6.55
CA GLU A 104 -13.38 2.51 6.63
C GLU A 104 -14.05 1.92 5.39
N ASP A 105 -13.57 2.26 4.19
CA ASP A 105 -14.25 1.95 2.93
C ASP A 105 -13.40 1.13 1.94
N ASP A 106 -12.19 0.72 2.34
CA ASP A 106 -11.23 0.03 1.47
C ASP A 106 -10.35 -0.96 2.25
N ALA A 107 -9.67 -1.83 1.51
CA ALA A 107 -8.56 -2.62 2.00
C ALA A 107 -7.29 -2.22 1.26
N ILE A 108 -6.15 -2.25 1.94
CA ILE A 108 -4.87 -1.91 1.32
C ILE A 108 -4.17 -3.17 0.82
N PHE A 109 -3.98 -3.21 -0.50
CA PHE A 109 -3.28 -4.25 -1.22
C PHE A 109 -1.86 -3.75 -1.50
N LEU A 110 -0.86 -4.44 -0.98
CA LEU A 110 0.55 -4.20 -1.25
C LEU A 110 1.01 -5.10 -2.39
N ASP A 111 1.44 -4.50 -3.49
CA ASP A 111 2.35 -5.14 -4.43
C ASP A 111 3.78 -4.88 -3.94
N TRP A 112 4.43 -5.93 -3.45
CA TRP A 112 5.79 -5.89 -2.93
C TRP A 112 6.88 -6.01 -4.01
N THR A 113 6.51 -6.03 -5.29
CA THR A 113 7.45 -6.04 -6.42
C THR A 113 8.13 -4.70 -6.52
N GLU A 114 9.46 -4.66 -6.72
CA GLU A 114 10.21 -3.40 -6.82
C GLU A 114 9.86 -2.65 -8.12
N PRO A 115 9.45 -1.36 -8.06
CA PRO A 115 9.23 -0.57 -6.84
C PRO A 115 7.89 -0.87 -6.16
N PRO A 116 7.86 -1.05 -4.82
CA PRO A 116 6.66 -1.49 -4.13
C PRO A 116 5.55 -0.44 -4.22
N LYS A 117 4.31 -0.89 -4.36
CA LYS A 117 3.12 -0.04 -4.53
C LYS A 117 1.99 -0.51 -3.62
N THR A 118 1.20 0.45 -3.14
CA THR A 118 0.01 0.16 -2.31
C THR A 118 -1.24 0.71 -2.95
N TYR A 119 -2.26 -0.12 -3.07
CA TYR A 119 -3.54 0.19 -3.68
C TYR A 119 -4.66 0.17 -2.63
N ALA A 120 -5.51 1.19 -2.61
CA ALA A 120 -6.75 1.20 -1.86
C ALA A 120 -7.84 0.54 -2.70
N VAL A 121 -8.16 -0.71 -2.36
CA VAL A 121 -9.12 -1.52 -3.12
C VAL A 121 -10.45 -1.52 -2.39
N ARG A 122 -11.50 -1.09 -3.09
CA ARG A 122 -12.87 -1.15 -2.60
C ARG A 122 -13.52 -2.46 -3.01
N PRO A 123 -14.16 -3.19 -2.08
CA PRO A 123 -14.91 -4.38 -2.46
C PRO A 123 -16.20 -3.97 -3.18
N ALA A 124 -16.49 -4.62 -4.31
CA ALA A 124 -17.73 -4.38 -5.03
C ALA A 124 -18.94 -4.90 -4.23
N ARG A 125 -18.86 -6.12 -3.69
CA ARG A 125 -20.00 -6.82 -3.08
C ARG A 125 -19.78 -7.24 -1.64
N LEU A 126 -18.75 -8.06 -1.37
CA LEU A 126 -18.48 -8.59 -0.04
C LEU A 126 -17.33 -7.81 0.62
N PRO A 127 -17.53 -7.18 1.79
CA PRO A 127 -16.44 -6.54 2.54
C PRO A 127 -15.27 -7.50 2.78
N PHE A 128 -14.03 -7.01 2.64
CA PHE A 128 -12.85 -7.85 2.87
C PHE A 128 -12.74 -8.38 4.30
N ALA A 129 -13.27 -7.64 5.28
CA ALA A 129 -13.32 -8.07 6.68
C ALA A 129 -14.18 -9.34 6.89
N ASP A 130 -15.12 -9.62 5.99
CA ASP A 130 -15.95 -10.84 6.04
C ASP A 130 -15.19 -12.04 5.45
N LEU A 131 -14.20 -11.79 4.58
CA LEU A 131 -13.31 -12.82 4.05
C LEU A 131 -12.24 -13.20 5.07
N TRP A 132 -11.60 -12.20 5.68
CA TRP A 132 -10.59 -12.39 6.71
C TRP A 132 -10.72 -11.36 7.83
N ASP A 133 -10.76 -11.84 9.07
CA ASP A 133 -10.66 -10.98 10.24
C ASP A 133 -9.36 -10.17 10.23
N GLU A 134 -9.39 -8.95 10.76
CA GLU A 134 -8.23 -8.05 10.79
C GLU A 134 -7.01 -8.67 11.51
N SER A 135 -7.24 -9.57 12.49
CA SER A 135 -6.15 -10.29 13.18
C SER A 135 -5.44 -11.33 12.31
N ALA A 136 -6.00 -11.70 11.16
CA ALA A 136 -5.37 -12.61 10.20
C ALA A 136 -4.38 -11.90 9.27
N LEU A 137 -4.37 -10.56 9.24
CA LEU A 137 -3.47 -9.78 8.40
C LEU A 137 -2.01 -9.84 8.91
N PRO A 138 -1.01 -9.77 8.01
CA PRO A 138 -1.12 -9.68 6.55
C PRO A 138 -1.56 -11.01 5.89
N VAL A 139 -2.32 -10.94 4.79
CA VAL A 139 -2.78 -12.13 4.02
C VAL A 139 -2.28 -12.07 2.58
N PRO A 140 -1.57 -13.09 2.06
CA PRO A 140 -1.11 -13.11 0.68
C PRO A 140 -2.22 -13.62 -0.24
N VAL A 141 -2.46 -12.87 -1.31
CA VAL A 141 -3.50 -13.15 -2.30
C VAL A 141 -2.89 -13.16 -3.70
N SER A 142 -3.44 -13.97 -4.59
CA SER A 142 -2.95 -14.13 -5.96
C SER A 142 -4.10 -14.17 -6.94
N SER A 143 -3.75 -14.03 -8.23
CA SER A 143 -4.74 -14.01 -9.30
C SER A 143 -5.77 -12.90 -9.08
N VAL A 144 -5.34 -11.75 -8.56
CA VAL A 144 -6.20 -10.58 -8.38
C VAL A 144 -6.07 -9.71 -9.62
N ALA A 145 -7.18 -9.19 -10.13
CA ALA A 145 -7.21 -8.10 -11.09
C ALA A 145 -7.82 -6.87 -10.43
N LEU A 146 -7.11 -5.75 -10.48
CA LEU A 146 -7.53 -4.44 -10.01
C LEU A 146 -7.96 -3.61 -11.21
N LEU A 147 -9.17 -3.05 -11.14
CA LEU A 147 -9.83 -2.32 -12.22
C LEU A 147 -10.19 -0.90 -11.74
N PRO A 148 -10.00 0.14 -12.57
CA PRO A 148 -10.58 1.44 -12.30
C PRO A 148 -12.10 1.39 -12.42
N PHE A 149 -12.80 1.97 -11.45
CA PHE A 149 -14.26 2.09 -11.48
C PHE A 149 -14.70 3.29 -10.64
N GLU A 150 -15.42 4.25 -11.24
CA GLU A 150 -15.96 5.43 -10.55
C GLU A 150 -14.94 6.14 -9.61
N ASP A 151 -13.77 6.48 -10.18
CA ASP A 151 -12.63 7.11 -9.49
C ASP A 151 -12.03 6.27 -8.34
N GLN A 152 -12.30 4.96 -8.33
CA GLN A 152 -11.84 4.02 -7.31
C GLN A 152 -11.18 2.81 -7.95
N ILE A 153 -10.53 1.99 -7.13
CA ILE A 153 -10.00 0.69 -7.55
C ILE A 153 -10.89 -0.39 -6.97
N VAL A 154 -11.42 -1.24 -7.83
CA VAL A 154 -12.18 -2.43 -7.45
C VAL A 154 -11.43 -3.68 -7.89
N TYR A 155 -11.73 -4.81 -7.27
CA TYR A 155 -11.24 -6.10 -7.78
C TYR A 155 -12.36 -6.82 -8.53
N ASP A 156 -11.97 -7.67 -9.48
CA ASP A 156 -12.88 -8.40 -10.36
C ASP A 156 -13.79 -9.44 -9.68
N GLY A 157 -13.63 -9.69 -8.38
CA GLY A 157 -14.40 -10.69 -7.64
C GLY A 157 -13.69 -12.03 -7.44
N TRP A 158 -12.57 -12.29 -8.12
CA TRP A 158 -11.78 -13.50 -7.94
C TRP A 158 -10.52 -13.23 -7.11
N ILE A 159 -10.30 -14.08 -6.12
CA ILE A 159 -9.13 -13.98 -5.26
C ILE A 159 -8.62 -15.38 -4.88
N GLY A 160 -7.39 -15.68 -5.28
CA GLY A 160 -6.70 -16.89 -4.88
C GLY A 160 -6.03 -16.70 -3.53
N ILE A 161 -6.41 -17.48 -2.52
CA ILE A 161 -5.79 -17.42 -1.19
C ILE A 161 -4.55 -18.29 -1.17
N LYS A 162 -3.39 -17.71 -0.84
CA LYS A 162 -2.17 -18.50 -0.63
C LYS A 162 -2.06 -18.88 0.84
N ASN A 163 -1.96 -20.19 1.11
CA ASN A 163 -1.70 -20.71 2.46
C ASN A 163 -0.22 -20.51 2.84
N ILE A 164 0.18 -19.28 3.12
CA ILE A 164 1.52 -18.92 3.60
C ILE A 164 1.39 -18.44 5.04
N ILE A 165 2.13 -19.05 5.95
CA ILE A 165 2.21 -18.61 7.34
C ILE A 165 3.33 -17.58 7.45
N PHE A 166 2.98 -16.33 7.74
CA PHE A 166 3.95 -15.28 8.00
C PHE A 166 4.62 -15.47 9.37
N GLY A 167 5.93 -15.72 9.36
CA GLY A 167 6.77 -15.60 10.56
C GLY A 167 7.20 -14.16 10.80
N GLY A 168 7.67 -13.83 12.02
CA GLY A 168 7.98 -12.45 12.41
C GLY A 168 8.94 -11.69 11.48
N SER A 169 9.89 -12.36 10.83
CA SER A 169 10.78 -11.72 9.84
C SER A 169 9.99 -11.20 8.63
N LEU A 170 9.11 -12.03 8.06
CA LEU A 170 8.40 -11.72 6.83
C LEU A 170 7.32 -10.65 7.05
N SER A 171 6.65 -10.65 8.20
CA SER A 171 5.74 -9.55 8.58
C SER A 171 6.49 -8.22 8.70
N THR A 172 7.70 -8.25 9.27
CA THR A 172 8.54 -7.05 9.36
C THR A 172 8.93 -6.60 7.94
N ASP A 173 9.31 -7.51 7.05
CA ASP A 173 9.60 -7.21 5.64
C ASP A 173 8.43 -6.53 4.92
N ILE A 174 7.20 -7.03 5.10
CA ILE A 174 5.98 -6.42 4.56
C ILE A 174 5.76 -4.99 5.07
N ASP A 175 5.97 -4.74 6.37
CA ASP A 175 5.79 -3.40 6.93
C ASP A 175 6.78 -2.38 6.32
N ASP A 176 8.00 -2.81 6.01
CA ASP A 176 9.00 -1.95 5.37
C ASP A 176 8.62 -1.64 3.91
N GLU A 177 8.22 -2.65 3.13
CA GLU A 177 7.77 -2.44 1.75
C GLU A 177 6.50 -1.57 1.69
N TYR A 178 5.59 -1.75 2.65
CA TYR A 178 4.40 -0.91 2.79
C TYR A 178 4.74 0.56 3.07
N GLU A 179 5.68 0.81 3.97
CA GLU A 179 6.12 2.18 4.29
C GLU A 179 6.94 2.80 3.16
N GLU A 180 7.72 2.01 2.42
CA GLU A 180 8.42 2.46 1.22
C GLU A 180 7.42 2.83 0.11
N ALA A 181 6.47 1.95 -0.21
CA ALA A 181 5.43 2.21 -1.20
C ALA A 181 4.68 3.51 -0.93
N LYS A 182 4.28 3.72 0.33
CA LYS A 182 3.64 4.96 0.77
C LYS A 182 4.51 6.19 0.68
N HIS A 183 5.80 6.04 0.93
CA HIS A 183 6.73 7.14 0.80
C HIS A 183 6.88 7.55 -0.66
N ARG A 184 6.93 6.58 -1.58
CA ARG A 184 7.22 6.81 -3.00
C ARG A 184 5.99 7.22 -3.83
N PHE A 185 4.85 6.54 -3.61
CA PHE A 185 3.65 6.71 -4.43
C PHE A 185 2.42 7.15 -3.63
N GLY A 186 2.54 7.32 -2.31
CA GLY A 186 1.37 7.40 -1.45
C GLY A 186 0.56 6.10 -1.46
N ILE A 187 -0.73 6.20 -1.18
CA ILE A 187 -1.66 5.08 -1.36
C ILE A 187 -2.45 5.38 -2.62
N ILE A 188 -2.29 4.54 -3.63
CA ILE A 188 -2.91 4.67 -4.94
C ILE A 188 -4.38 4.31 -4.79
N ASP A 189 -5.26 5.26 -5.05
CA ASP A 189 -6.72 5.12 -4.90
C ASP A 189 -7.48 5.16 -6.23
N SER A 190 -6.77 5.36 -7.34
CA SER A 190 -7.30 5.36 -8.71
C SER A 190 -6.27 4.78 -9.69
N LEU A 191 -6.73 4.30 -10.84
CA LEU A 191 -5.90 3.84 -11.96
C LEU A 191 -6.11 4.74 -13.18
N PRO A 192 -5.08 4.95 -14.03
CA PRO A 192 -3.75 4.33 -14.00
C PRO A 192 -2.92 4.79 -12.79
N ALA A 193 -2.05 3.90 -12.30
CA ALA A 193 -1.19 4.21 -11.16
C ALA A 193 -0.33 5.45 -11.46
N PRO A 194 -0.25 6.43 -10.53
CA PRO A 194 0.55 7.63 -10.75
C PRO A 194 2.05 7.28 -10.85
N GLU A 195 2.80 8.20 -11.47
CA GLU A 195 4.26 8.17 -11.38
C GLU A 195 4.73 8.41 -9.95
N GLU A 196 5.99 8.06 -9.67
CA GLU A 196 6.59 8.28 -8.36
C GLU A 196 6.56 9.77 -7.99
N ASP A 197 6.15 10.08 -6.77
CA ASP A 197 6.14 11.46 -6.30
C ASP A 197 7.57 12.02 -6.30
N GLU A 198 7.77 13.19 -6.89
CA GLU A 198 9.03 13.91 -6.74
C GLU A 198 9.22 14.30 -5.26
N LYS A 199 10.14 13.60 -4.59
CA LYS A 199 10.56 13.91 -3.22
C LYS A 199 11.79 14.80 -3.23
N THR A 200 11.81 15.76 -2.31
CA THR A 200 13.02 16.52 -2.07
C THR A 200 14.07 15.65 -1.36
N ASP A 201 15.36 15.90 -1.62
CA ASP A 201 16.48 15.24 -0.91
C ASP A 201 16.30 15.28 0.63
N ALA A 202 15.68 16.33 1.15
CA ALA A 202 15.42 16.50 2.58
C ALA A 202 14.29 15.60 3.10
N GLU A 203 13.26 15.33 2.30
CA GLU A 203 12.19 14.39 2.63
C GLU A 203 12.70 12.96 2.60
N GLU A 204 13.44 12.59 1.55
CA GLU A 204 14.08 11.28 1.43
C GLU A 204 15.01 11.00 2.61
N LEU A 205 15.90 11.94 2.94
CA LEU A 205 16.80 11.80 4.06
C LEU A 205 16.05 11.61 5.38
N ARG A 206 14.95 12.33 5.62
CA ARG A 206 14.13 12.14 6.83
C ARG A 206 13.48 10.76 6.86
N PHE A 207 12.98 10.27 5.72
CA PHE A 207 12.39 8.94 5.62
C PHE A 207 13.42 7.84 5.88
N TYR A 208 14.59 7.91 5.25
CA TYR A 208 15.68 6.96 5.46
C TYR A 208 16.18 6.97 6.91
N MET A 209 16.13 8.12 7.57
CA MET A 209 16.57 8.27 8.96
C MET A 209 15.53 7.88 10.01
N LYS A 210 14.28 7.62 9.62
CA LYS A 210 13.09 7.46 10.49
C LYS A 210 13.27 6.42 11.60
N ASN A 211 13.80 5.24 11.27
CA ASN A 211 13.98 4.13 12.20
C ASN A 211 15.34 3.44 11.95
N LYS A 212 15.71 2.46 12.78
CA LYS A 212 17.03 1.80 12.68
C LYS A 212 17.17 1.02 11.37
N ARG A 213 16.11 0.34 10.95
CA ARG A 213 16.10 -0.54 9.79
C ARG A 213 16.18 0.25 8.49
N ASN A 214 15.43 1.35 8.35
CA ASN A 214 15.58 2.28 7.23
C ASN A 214 17.03 2.79 7.13
N ARG A 215 17.65 3.15 8.26
CA ARG A 215 19.06 3.60 8.25
C ARG A 215 20.05 2.53 7.81
N GLU A 216 19.74 1.26 8.06
CA GLU A 216 20.55 0.13 7.60
C GLU A 216 20.28 -0.18 6.11
N ARG A 217 19.02 -0.13 5.67
CA ARG A 217 18.57 -0.36 4.29
C ARG A 217 19.13 0.69 3.33
N TYR A 218 19.00 1.96 3.69
CA TYR A 218 19.37 3.10 2.84
C TYR A 218 20.71 3.76 3.24
N ALA A 219 21.64 2.98 3.79
CA ALA A 219 22.88 3.52 4.35
C ALA A 219 23.71 4.30 3.31
N SER A 220 23.76 3.78 2.08
CA SER A 220 24.51 4.38 0.97
C SER A 220 23.87 5.69 0.51
N GLU A 221 22.54 5.71 0.41
CA GLU A 221 21.73 6.84 -0.01
C GLU A 221 21.82 7.96 1.04
N ILE A 222 21.77 7.62 2.33
CA ILE A 222 21.98 8.58 3.42
C ILE A 222 23.36 9.23 3.34
N GLU A 223 24.42 8.44 3.09
CA GLU A 223 25.78 8.96 2.95
C GLU A 223 25.91 9.91 1.77
N HIS A 224 25.30 9.56 0.63
CA HIS A 224 25.26 10.45 -0.53
C HIS A 224 24.48 11.73 -0.24
N LEU A 225 23.29 11.64 0.34
CA LEU A 225 22.41 12.78 0.60
C LEU A 225 23.01 13.77 1.61
N ARG A 226 23.61 13.29 2.71
CA ARG A 226 24.17 14.19 3.72
C ARG A 226 25.33 15.05 3.16
N GLU A 227 26.03 14.57 2.13
CA GLU A 227 27.18 15.25 1.53
C GLU A 227 26.77 16.27 0.45
N LYS A 228 25.51 16.27 0.00
CA LYS A 228 25.03 17.18 -1.03
C LYS A 228 24.93 18.64 -0.57
N SER A 229 24.67 18.91 0.71
CA SER A 229 24.57 20.29 1.25
C SER A 229 24.66 20.36 2.78
N ASP A 230 25.09 21.52 3.30
CA ASP A 230 25.09 21.84 4.75
C ASP A 230 23.71 21.70 5.40
N GLU A 231 22.63 21.91 4.64
CA GLU A 231 21.27 21.72 5.13
C GLU A 231 20.96 20.23 5.39
N LEU A 232 21.33 19.36 4.46
CA LEU A 232 21.11 17.91 4.59
C LEU A 232 22.01 17.31 5.68
N GLU A 233 23.26 17.76 5.79
CA GLU A 233 24.13 17.38 6.90
C GLU A 233 23.52 17.74 8.27
N ARG A 234 22.97 18.96 8.39
CA ARG A 234 22.26 19.37 9.62
C ARG A 234 21.03 18.51 9.90
N ILE A 235 20.25 18.16 8.88
CA ILE A 235 19.09 17.26 9.03
C ILE A 235 19.53 15.88 9.50
N TYR A 236 20.59 15.33 8.90
CA TYR A 236 21.17 14.05 9.30
C TYR A 236 21.53 14.04 10.79
N HIS A 237 22.31 15.02 11.26
CA HIS A 237 22.71 15.12 12.66
C HIS A 237 21.51 15.28 13.60
N GLN A 238 20.50 16.06 13.18
CA GLN A 238 19.27 16.23 13.94
C GLN A 238 18.50 14.91 14.11
N GLU A 239 18.32 14.14 13.04
CA GLU A 239 17.61 12.86 13.09
C GLU A 239 18.42 11.79 13.86
N MET A 240 19.74 11.77 13.71
CA MET A 240 20.63 10.92 14.53
C MET A 240 20.50 11.23 16.02
N GLY A 241 20.53 12.51 16.38
CA GLY A 241 20.37 12.96 17.76
C GLY A 241 19.03 12.55 18.36
N LYS A 242 17.93 12.70 17.61
CA LYS A 242 16.58 12.27 18.04
C LYS A 242 16.53 10.76 18.27
N ALA A 243 17.07 9.95 17.36
CA ALA A 243 17.06 8.50 17.48
C ALA A 243 17.80 8.04 18.75
N ARG A 244 18.95 8.65 19.04
CA ARG A 244 19.78 8.32 20.22
C ARG A 244 19.21 8.83 21.52
N ALA A 245 18.60 10.01 21.54
CA ALA A 245 17.90 10.49 22.71
C ALA A 245 16.80 9.52 23.15
N ARG A 246 16.09 8.90 22.19
CA ARG A 246 15.06 7.89 22.48
C ARG A 246 15.63 6.57 23.02
N SER A 247 16.74 6.06 22.46
CA SER A 247 17.37 4.84 22.98
C SER A 247 17.98 5.06 24.36
N LEU A 248 18.78 6.11 24.51
CA LEU A 248 19.42 6.46 25.78
C LEU A 248 18.39 6.74 26.88
N GLY A 249 17.29 7.43 26.55
CA GLY A 249 16.21 7.65 27.50
C GLY A 249 15.55 6.36 28.01
N ARG A 250 15.53 5.28 27.22
CA ARG A 250 15.07 3.95 27.68
C ARG A 250 16.08 3.33 28.64
N GLU A 251 17.36 3.29 28.25
CA GLU A 251 18.44 2.76 29.09
C GLU A 251 18.53 3.46 30.45
N LEU A 252 18.44 4.80 30.46
CA LEU A 252 18.46 5.57 31.70
C LEU A 252 17.27 5.23 32.61
N ARG A 253 16.07 5.03 32.07
CA ARG A 253 14.89 4.62 32.85
C ARG A 253 15.04 3.22 33.43
N GLU A 254 15.60 2.28 32.67
CA GLU A 254 15.90 0.92 33.15
C GLU A 254 16.92 0.94 34.30
N LEU A 255 17.86 1.88 34.28
CA LEU A 255 18.82 2.14 35.35
C LEU A 255 18.25 2.98 36.51
N GLY A 256 16.97 3.34 36.47
CA GLY A 256 16.30 4.15 37.50
C GLY A 256 16.62 5.66 37.46
N LEU A 257 17.28 6.13 36.40
CA LEU A 257 17.71 7.52 36.21
C LEU A 257 16.61 8.33 35.50
N ASN A 258 15.48 8.53 36.19
CA ASN A 258 14.29 9.17 35.63
C ASN A 258 14.38 10.71 35.52
N GLU A 259 15.39 11.34 36.13
CA GLU A 259 15.58 12.81 36.13
C GLU A 259 17.01 13.20 35.71
N ALA A 260 17.52 12.59 34.62
CA ALA A 260 18.80 12.93 34.02
C ALA A 260 18.62 13.80 32.75
N TYR A 261 19.42 14.86 32.63
CA TYR A 261 19.57 15.64 31.41
C TYR A 261 20.84 15.20 30.70
N VAL A 262 20.78 14.97 29.39
CA VAL A 262 21.92 14.55 28.58
C VAL A 262 21.95 15.37 27.29
N ALA A 263 23.14 15.85 26.89
CA ALA A 263 23.35 16.37 25.54
C ALA A 263 24.12 15.33 24.72
N ILE A 264 23.64 15.14 23.49
CA ILE A 264 24.15 14.14 22.54
C ILE A 264 24.61 14.90 21.31
N TYR A 265 25.80 14.56 20.82
CA TYR A 265 26.30 14.97 19.51
C TYR A 265 26.68 13.71 18.75
N ASP A 266 26.13 13.53 17.56
CA ASP A 266 26.20 12.28 16.81
C ASP A 266 25.92 11.08 17.69
N ASP A 267 26.95 10.28 17.96
CA ASP A 267 26.88 9.04 18.68
C ASP A 267 27.25 9.10 20.15
N ARG A 268 27.64 10.27 20.63
CA ARG A 268 28.30 10.42 21.93
C ARG A 268 27.51 11.31 22.85
N ILE A 269 27.46 10.89 24.10
CA ILE A 269 27.08 11.78 25.19
C ILE A 269 28.22 12.77 25.38
N ILE A 270 27.95 14.04 25.10
CA ILE A 270 28.92 15.12 25.28
C ILE A 270 28.77 15.80 26.64
N THR A 271 27.61 15.67 27.29
CA THR A 271 27.41 16.11 28.69
C THR A 271 26.22 15.40 29.34
N SER A 272 26.25 15.25 30.66
CA SER A 272 25.10 14.78 31.45
C SER A 272 25.00 15.54 32.77
N ALA A 273 23.77 15.71 33.27
CA ALA A 273 23.48 16.32 34.56
C ALA A 273 22.36 15.54 35.25
N LEU A 274 22.59 15.14 36.51
CA LEU A 274 21.56 14.52 37.35
C LEU A 274 20.81 15.58 38.14
N ARG A 275 19.48 15.49 38.15
CA ARG A 275 18.68 16.19 39.16
C ARG A 275 18.69 15.33 40.44
N ILE A 276 19.53 15.70 41.39
CA ILE A 276 19.51 15.10 42.73
C ILE A 276 18.38 15.79 43.50
N ARG A 277 17.42 15.03 44.04
CA ARG A 277 16.39 15.58 44.94
C ARG A 277 17.07 16.33 46.09
N GLY A 278 16.98 17.66 46.08
CA GLY A 278 17.53 18.54 47.11
C GLY A 278 18.49 19.63 46.62
N SER A 279 18.97 19.60 45.37
CA SER A 279 19.75 20.71 44.82
C SER A 279 18.97 21.45 43.72
N GLN A 280 18.79 22.76 43.90
CA GLN A 280 18.49 23.62 42.77
C GLN A 280 19.68 23.52 41.82
N ALA A 281 19.44 23.14 40.56
CA ALA A 281 20.42 23.31 39.50
C ALA A 281 20.66 24.81 39.34
N THR A 282 21.62 25.36 40.10
CA THR A 282 22.12 26.70 39.87
C THR A 282 22.82 26.69 38.52
N ARG A 283 22.31 27.55 37.64
CA ARG A 283 22.79 27.86 36.29
C ARG A 283 24.20 28.48 36.35
N ARG A 284 25.20 27.73 36.77
CA ARG A 284 26.63 28.09 36.78
C ARG A 284 27.42 26.84 37.13
N ASP A 285 27.93 26.19 36.09
CA ASP A 285 29.27 25.59 36.03
C ASP A 285 29.41 24.94 34.65
N TYR A 286 29.42 25.79 33.62
CA TYR A 286 30.00 25.42 32.34
C TYR A 286 31.49 25.69 32.44
N ALA A 287 32.29 24.62 32.43
CA ALA A 287 33.72 24.74 32.19
C ALA A 287 33.92 25.39 30.82
N ARG A 288 34.63 26.52 30.82
CA ARG A 288 35.14 27.18 29.62
C ARG A 288 36.01 26.19 28.86
N TRP A 289 35.65 25.89 27.62
CA TRP A 289 36.57 25.29 26.65
C TRP A 289 37.17 26.44 25.85
N GLU A 290 38.47 26.70 26.03
CA GLU A 290 39.25 27.60 25.19
C GLU A 290 39.86 26.76 24.07
N GLY A 291 39.54 27.12 22.82
CA GLY A 291 40.26 26.72 21.62
C GLY A 291 41.04 27.91 21.08
#